data_AF-A0A3D1H4N2-F1
#
_entry.id   AF-A0A3D1H4N2-F1
#
_cell.length_a   1.000
_cell.length_b   1.000
_cell.length_c   1.000
_cell.angle_alpha   90.00
_cell.angle_beta   90.00
_cell.angle_gamma   90.00
#
_symmetry.space_group_name_H-M   'P 1'
#
loop_
_entity.id
_entity.type
_entity.pdbx_description
1 polymer ?
#
loop_
_entity_poly.entity_id
_entity_poly.type
_entity_poly.pdbx_seq_one_letter_code
_entity_poly.pdbx_strand_id
1 'polypeptide(L)' 'MNQDYLAVNKELWNHKTPIHLESDFYEVEAFKKGKTSLKPIELALLGDVKGKSILHLQCHF' A
#
# COMPACT_ATOMS: atom_id res chain seq x y z
N MET A 1 26.66 -17.44 -7.65
CA MET A 1 26.66 -16.57 -6.45
C MET A 1 25.26 -16.59 -5.88
N ASN A 2 25.09 -17.06 -4.65
CA ASN A 2 23.79 -17.00 -3.97
C ASN A 2 23.60 -15.55 -3.52
N GLN A 3 23.02 -14.72 -4.37
CA GLN A 3 22.64 -13.36 -3.97
C GLN A 3 21.59 -13.49 -2.88
N ASP A 4 21.81 -12.81 -1.74
CA ASP A 4 20.77 -12.64 -0.72
C ASP A 4 19.70 -11.72 -1.30
N TYR A 5 18.80 -12.32 -2.09
CA TYR A 5 17.73 -11.62 -2.77
C TYR A 5 16.78 -10.94 -1.79
N LEU A 6 16.70 -11.42 -0.53
CA LEU A 6 15.92 -10.78 0.52
C LEU A 6 16.59 -9.47 0.95
N ALA A 7 17.90 -9.47 1.19
CA ALA A 7 18.65 -8.25 1.51
C ALA A 7 18.57 -7.23 0.37
N VAL A 8 18.78 -7.67 -0.88
CA VAL A 8 18.72 -6.81 -2.07
C VAL A 8 17.32 -6.22 -2.27
N ASN A 9 16.26 -7.02 -2.15
CA ASN A 9 14.89 -6.52 -2.25
C ASN A 9 14.56 -5.53 -1.13
N LYS A 10 15.01 -5.80 0.10
CA LYS A 10 14.79 -4.90 1.24
C LYS A 10 15.46 -3.55 1.00
N GLU A 11 16.70 -3.54 0.52
CA GLU A 11 17.42 -2.29 0.20
C GLU A 11 16.69 -1.49 -0.89
N LEU A 12 16.23 -2.16 -1.96
CA LEU A 12 15.44 -1.52 -3.01
C LEU A 12 14.17 -0.86 -2.46
N TRP A 13 13.44 -1.56 -1.58
CA TRP A 13 12.23 -1.00 -0.96
C TRP A 13 12.53 0.17 -0.03
N ASN A 14 13.62 0.10 0.74
CA ASN A 14 14.07 1.21 1.58
C ASN A 14 14.38 2.46 0.75
N HIS A 15 15.00 2.31 -0.42
CA HIS A 15 15.27 3.45 -1.31
C HIS A 15 14.01 4.01 -1.99
N LYS A 16 13.03 3.18 -2.31
CA LYS A 16 11.78 3.64 -2.95
C LYS A 16 10.82 4.32 -1.97
N THR A 17 10.85 3.92 -0.69
CA THR A 17 9.87 4.38 0.30
C THR A 17 9.83 5.91 0.46
N PRO A 18 10.96 6.64 0.60
CA PRO A 18 10.94 8.10 0.70
C PRO A 18 10.28 8.77 -0.52
N ILE A 19 10.57 8.27 -1.72
CA ILE A 19 10.00 8.79 -2.97
C ILE A 19 8.48 8.60 -3.00
N HIS A 20 7.98 7.45 -2.53
CA HIS A 20 6.54 7.21 -2.44
C HIS A 20 5.87 8.11 -1.40
N LEU A 21 6.52 8.38 -0.26
CA LEU A 21 5.97 9.23 0.80
C LEU A 21 5.79 10.69 0.36
N GLU A 22 6.70 11.18 -0.48
CA GLU A 22 6.70 12.56 -0.98
C GLU A 22 5.91 12.74 -2.28
N SER A 23 5.52 11.64 -2.94
CA SER A 23 4.83 11.67 -4.22
C SER A 23 3.34 11.97 -4.09
N ASP A 24 2.85 12.88 -4.94
CA ASP A 24 1.41 13.12 -5.12
C ASP A 24 0.64 11.86 -5.53
N PHE A 25 1.30 10.87 -6.13
CA PHE A 25 0.65 9.62 -6.55
C PHE A 25 0.08 8.82 -5.37
N TYR A 26 0.74 8.89 -4.20
CA TYR A 26 0.34 8.13 -3.02
C TYR A 26 -0.61 8.90 -2.11
N GLU A 27 -0.70 10.22 -2.27
CA GLU A 27 -1.53 11.14 -1.47
C GLU A 27 -1.62 10.76 0.04
N VAL A 28 -0.48 10.42 0.65
CA VAL A 28 -0.41 9.79 1.99
C VAL A 28 -1.19 10.59 3.04
N GLU A 29 -1.11 11.91 2.98
CA GLU A 29 -1.81 12.79 3.92
C GLU A 29 -3.34 12.77 3.74
N ALA A 30 -3.84 12.61 2.52
CA ALA A 30 -5.28 12.47 2.29
C ALA A 30 -5.77 11.09 2.73
N PHE A 31 -4.99 10.04 2.47
CA PHE A 31 -5.29 8.68 2.92
C PHE A 31 -5.39 8.61 4.46
N LYS A 32 -4.42 9.19 5.18
CA LYS A 32 -4.47 9.29 6.66
C LYS A 32 -5.69 10.06 7.18
N LYS A 33 -6.22 11.01 6.40
CA LYS A 33 -7.46 11.76 6.73
C LYS A 33 -8.74 10.98 6.38
N GLY A 34 -8.63 9.75 5.89
CA GLY A 34 -9.76 8.88 5.57
C GLY A 34 -10.22 8.93 4.12
N LYS A 35 -9.46 9.56 3.22
CA LYS A 35 -9.69 9.40 1.77
C LYS A 35 -9.49 7.93 1.41
N THR A 36 -10.39 7.38 0.60
CA THR A 36 -10.30 6.02 0.10
C THR A 36 -9.99 6.02 -1.40
N SER A 37 -9.07 5.16 -1.86
CA SER A 37 -8.92 4.82 -3.29
C SER A 37 -9.97 3.84 -3.80
N LEU A 38 -10.64 3.14 -2.89
CA LEU A 38 -11.61 2.11 -3.28
C LEU A 38 -12.79 2.76 -4.00
N LYS A 39 -13.07 2.25 -5.17
CA LYS A 39 -14.19 2.63 -6.02
C LYS A 39 -15.49 2.00 -5.49
N PRO A 40 -16.65 2.53 -5.87
CA PRO A 40 -17.94 2.00 -5.41
C PRO A 40 -18.13 0.50 -5.65
N ILE A 41 -17.63 -0.03 -6.78
CA ILE A 41 -17.71 -1.47 -7.07
C ILE A 41 -16.86 -2.31 -6.12
N GLU A 42 -15.69 -1.83 -5.71
CA GLU A 42 -14.79 -2.52 -4.79
C GLU A 42 -15.40 -2.56 -3.38
N LEU A 43 -15.98 -1.45 -2.94
CA LEU A 43 -16.72 -1.37 -1.68
C LEU A 43 -17.94 -2.30 -1.67
N ALA A 44 -18.69 -2.36 -2.78
CA ALA A 44 -19.84 -3.25 -2.91
C ALA A 44 -19.44 -4.73 -2.88
N LEU A 45 -18.29 -5.09 -3.47
CA LEU A 45 -17.76 -6.45 -3.45
C LEU A 45 -17.22 -6.88 -2.09
N LEU A 46 -16.58 -5.97 -1.35
CA LEU A 46 -16.04 -6.25 -0.02
C LEU A 46 -17.15 -6.49 1.03
N GLY A 47 -18.27 -5.75 0.93
CA GLY A 47 -19.38 -5.86 1.87
C GLY A 47 -18.98 -5.50 3.31
N ASP A 48 -19.63 -6.12 4.30
CA ASP A 48 -19.28 -5.91 5.72
C ASP A 48 -18.05 -6.76 6.11
N VAL A 49 -16.98 -6.06 6.46
CA VAL A 49 -15.71 -6.64 6.90
C VAL A 49 -15.44 -6.46 8.39
N LYS A 50 -16.43 -6.00 9.17
CA LYS A 50 -16.27 -5.75 10.61
C LYS A 50 -15.80 -7.02 11.34
N GLY A 51 -14.75 -6.86 12.15
CA GLY A 51 -14.14 -7.95 12.91
C GLY A 51 -13.27 -8.92 12.10
N LYS A 52 -13.06 -8.67 10.80
CA LYS A 52 -12.15 -9.46 9.96
C LYS A 52 -10.75 -8.85 9.93
N SER A 53 -9.75 -9.69 9.70
CA SER A 53 -8.40 -9.25 9.33
C SER A 53 -8.27 -9.23 7.81
N ILE A 54 -7.80 -8.12 7.24
CA ILE A 54 -7.65 -7.93 5.79
C ILE A 54 -6.18 -7.74 5.45
N LEU A 55 -5.72 -8.40 4.39
CA LEU A 55 -4.39 -8.21 3.82
C LEU A 55 -4.51 -7.43 2.50
N HIS A 56 -4.06 -6.18 2.51
CA HIS A 56 -3.92 -5.38 1.30
C HIS A 56 -2.54 -5.63 0.68
N LEU A 57 -2.49 -6.34 -0.45
CA LEU A 57 -1.24 -6.72 -1.12
C LEU A 57 -0.69 -5.63 -2.05
N GLN A 58 -1.47 -4.59 -2.33
CA GLN A 58 -1.02 -3.52 -3.21
C GLN A 58 -0.17 -2.52 -2.45
N CYS A 59 0.84 -1.99 -3.13
CA CYS A 59 1.74 -1.01 -2.55
C CYS A 59 1.16 0.40 -2.54
N HIS A 60 -0.04 0.65 -3.06
CA HIS A 60 -0.69 1.97 -3.17
C HIS A 60 -2.13 1.91 -2.69
N PHE A 61 -2.70 3.09 -2.43
CA PHE A 61 -4.01 3.31 -1.83
C PHE A 61 -4.58 4.67 -2.24
#